data_AF-A0A429I1Z8-F1
#
_entry.id   AF-A0A429I1Z8-F1
#
_cell.length_a   1.000
_cell.length_b   1.000
_cell.length_c   1.000
_cell.angle_alpha   90.00
_cell.angle_beta   90.00
_cell.angle_gamma   90.00
#
_symmetry.space_group_name_H-M   'P 1'
#
loop_
_entity.id
_entity.type
_entity.pdbx_description
1 polymer ?
#
loop_
_entity_poly.entity_id
_entity_poly.type
_entity_poly.pdbx_seq_one_letter_code
_entity_poly.pdbx_strand_id
1 'polypeptide(L)'
;MSIEAEVVQAVSSVHRIESWLARHLARPLLADLVETGAWVFNPRRNRYAAVWRGRGGAVCHALLFDKGAGRIVHYGASHADADCGRPVTPVDVTRLWLPAEGEPAPCAPAVTGEWRRVLRTSSALPVQLSWPAITTFITMVCGQPVAPEVIAPAYEAAADRIRDLQQRIPARARRYRLVDDGVPRLPWCIEVRPGLPKPVAVSVRPCPQGTASHLPGEADEHGRGLVLVQSITGERGGSGASATTVPPPGANSR
;
A
#
# COMPACT_ATOMS: atom_id res chain seq x y z
N MET A 1 -9.34 7.17 -17.77
CA MET A 1 -8.41 6.52 -16.81
C MET A 1 -7.51 5.59 -17.63
N SER A 2 -6.21 5.49 -17.35
CA SER A 2 -5.37 4.54 -18.08
C SER A 2 -5.69 3.11 -17.64
N ILE A 3 -5.50 2.12 -18.53
CA ILE A 3 -5.68 0.70 -18.20
C ILE A 3 -4.82 0.29 -17.01
N GLU A 4 -3.60 0.81 -16.95
CA GLU A 4 -2.70 0.54 -15.84
C GLU A 4 -3.32 0.97 -14.52
N ALA A 5 -3.93 2.16 -14.46
CA ALA A 5 -4.60 2.63 -13.25
C ALA A 5 -5.81 1.74 -12.89
N GLU A 6 -6.57 1.27 -13.87
CA GLU A 6 -7.69 0.34 -13.64
C GLU A 6 -7.21 -1.02 -13.09
N VAL A 7 -6.14 -1.58 -13.65
CA VAL A 7 -5.53 -2.82 -13.17
C VAL A 7 -4.98 -2.65 -11.75
N VAL A 8 -4.24 -1.57 -11.50
CA VAL A 8 -3.68 -1.27 -10.17
C VAL A 8 -4.80 -1.12 -9.14
N GLN A 9 -5.89 -0.45 -9.50
CA GLN A 9 -7.06 -0.32 -8.64
C GLN A 9 -7.71 -1.69 -8.38
N ALA A 10 -7.86 -2.53 -9.41
CA ALA A 10 -8.41 -3.87 -9.26
C ALA A 10 -7.56 -4.74 -8.34
N VAL A 11 -6.24 -4.77 -8.54
CA VAL A 11 -5.27 -5.49 -7.69
C VAL A 11 -5.34 -4.99 -6.24
N SER A 12 -5.30 -3.67 -6.04
CA SER A 12 -5.39 -3.04 -4.71
C SER A 12 -6.70 -3.40 -4.00
N SER A 13 -7.82 -3.36 -4.72
CA SER A 13 -9.15 -3.64 -4.16
C SER A 13 -9.34 -5.12 -3.81
N VAL A 14 -9.05 -6.02 -4.75
CA VAL A 14 -9.25 -7.47 -4.60
C VAL A 14 -8.38 -8.02 -3.47
N HIS A 15 -7.11 -7.61 -3.40
CA HIS A 15 -6.18 -8.08 -2.39
C HIS A 15 -6.16 -7.23 -1.11
N ARG A 16 -6.90 -6.10 -1.09
CA ARG A 16 -6.94 -5.16 0.03
C ARG A 16 -5.54 -4.67 0.44
N ILE A 17 -4.69 -4.43 -0.55
CA ILE A 17 -3.32 -3.94 -0.40
C ILE A 17 -3.23 -2.45 -0.73
N GLU A 18 -2.11 -1.82 -0.37
CA GLU A 18 -1.88 -0.40 -0.62
C GLU A 18 -1.72 -0.12 -2.12
N SER A 19 -2.27 0.98 -2.61
CA SER A 19 -2.25 1.29 -4.05
C SER A 19 -0.84 1.54 -4.59
N TRP A 20 0.08 2.06 -3.77
CA TRP A 20 1.49 2.22 -4.16
C TRP A 20 2.14 0.83 -4.35
N LEU A 21 1.86 -0.12 -3.45
CA LEU A 21 2.39 -1.46 -3.53
C LEU A 21 1.77 -2.22 -4.71
N ALA A 22 0.45 -2.06 -4.93
CA ALA A 22 -0.24 -2.62 -6.08
C ALA A 22 0.38 -2.16 -7.41
N ARG A 23 0.85 -0.91 -7.52
CA ARG A 23 1.58 -0.42 -8.69
C ARG A 23 2.87 -1.21 -8.95
N HIS A 24 3.59 -1.60 -7.90
CA HIS A 24 4.81 -2.39 -8.03
C HIS A 24 4.53 -3.89 -8.25
N LEU A 25 3.42 -4.41 -7.72
CA LEU A 25 3.10 -5.84 -7.76
C LEU A 25 2.20 -6.25 -8.94
N ALA A 26 1.50 -5.30 -9.58
CA ALA A 26 0.60 -5.60 -10.70
C ALA A 26 1.35 -6.28 -11.85
N ARG A 27 2.52 -5.76 -12.24
CA ARG A 27 3.30 -6.33 -13.34
C ARG A 27 3.73 -7.78 -13.09
N PRO A 28 4.44 -8.13 -12.00
CA PRO A 28 4.82 -9.52 -11.77
C PRO A 28 3.62 -10.45 -11.57
N LEU A 29 2.53 -9.98 -10.94
CA LEU A 29 1.28 -10.74 -10.82
C LEU A 29 0.68 -11.10 -12.19
N LEU A 30 0.55 -10.10 -13.06
CA LEU A 30 0.04 -10.28 -14.41
C LEU A 30 0.95 -11.16 -15.25
N ALA A 31 2.27 -11.00 -15.09
CA ALA A 31 3.24 -11.80 -15.79
C ALA A 31 3.13 -13.28 -15.42
N ASP A 32 3.03 -13.60 -14.13
CA ASP A 32 2.79 -14.99 -13.69
C ASP A 32 1.50 -15.52 -14.29
N LEU A 33 0.44 -14.69 -14.35
CA LEU A 33 -0.88 -15.10 -14.82
C LEU A 33 -0.90 -15.40 -16.31
N VAL A 34 -0.14 -14.65 -17.11
CA VAL A 34 0.05 -14.95 -18.53
C VAL A 34 0.86 -16.22 -18.73
N GLU A 35 1.96 -16.37 -18.00
CA GLU A 35 2.89 -17.49 -18.17
C GLU A 35 2.28 -18.82 -17.71
N THR A 36 1.52 -18.80 -16.62
CA THR A 36 1.08 -20.01 -15.93
C THR A 36 -0.45 -20.19 -15.92
N GLY A 37 -1.19 -19.27 -16.56
CA GLY A 37 -2.64 -19.34 -16.72
C GLY A 37 -3.07 -20.26 -17.85
N ALA A 38 -4.21 -20.93 -17.66
CA ALA A 38 -4.89 -21.62 -18.74
C ALA A 38 -5.57 -20.59 -19.63
N TRP A 39 -5.25 -20.57 -20.92
CA TRP A 39 -5.80 -19.61 -21.86
C TRP A 39 -7.10 -20.12 -22.49
N VAL A 40 -8.14 -19.29 -22.45
CA VAL A 40 -9.44 -19.56 -23.07
C VAL A 40 -9.77 -18.42 -24.03
N PHE A 41 -10.07 -18.75 -25.29
CA PHE A 41 -10.48 -17.75 -26.28
C PHE A 41 -12.00 -17.68 -26.40
N ASN A 42 -12.54 -16.47 -26.39
CA ASN A 42 -13.93 -16.17 -26.70
C ASN A 42 -14.02 -15.46 -28.06
N PRO A 43 -14.42 -16.15 -29.14
CA PRO A 43 -14.46 -15.57 -30.48
C PRO A 43 -15.53 -14.48 -30.62
N ARG A 44 -16.66 -14.59 -29.90
CA ARG A 44 -17.77 -13.61 -30.00
C ARG A 44 -17.39 -12.23 -29.47
N ARG A 45 -16.47 -12.19 -28.51
CA ARG A 45 -15.98 -10.94 -27.91
C ARG A 45 -14.55 -10.60 -28.34
N ASN A 46 -13.94 -11.42 -29.20
CA ASN A 46 -12.55 -11.32 -29.62
C ASN A 46 -11.58 -11.14 -28.43
N ARG A 47 -11.78 -11.94 -27.36
CA ARG A 47 -11.05 -11.81 -26.09
C ARG A 47 -10.41 -13.12 -25.67
N TYR A 48 -9.23 -13.04 -25.10
CA TYR A 48 -8.60 -14.13 -24.38
C TYR A 48 -8.77 -13.93 -22.88
N ALA A 49 -8.94 -15.02 -22.15
CA ALA A 49 -8.88 -15.05 -20.71
C ALA A 49 -7.74 -15.97 -20.27
N ALA A 50 -6.76 -15.45 -19.53
CA ALA A 50 -5.83 -16.29 -18.79
C ALA A 50 -6.44 -16.54 -17.42
N VAL A 51 -6.73 -17.80 -17.09
CA VAL A 51 -7.37 -18.18 -15.83
C VAL A 51 -6.46 -19.06 -14.98
N TRP A 52 -6.35 -18.72 -13.71
CA TRP A 52 -5.89 -19.64 -12.68
C TRP A 52 -7.07 -20.36 -12.08
N ARG A 53 -6.96 -21.68 -11.97
CA ARG A 53 -7.92 -22.50 -11.25
C ARG A 53 -7.36 -22.84 -9.87
N GLY A 54 -8.17 -22.67 -8.84
CA GLY A 54 -7.88 -23.08 -7.48
C GLY A 54 -8.23 -24.54 -7.24
N ARG A 55 -8.28 -24.94 -5.96
CA ARG A 55 -8.77 -26.27 -5.57
C ARG A 55 -10.21 -26.46 -6.05
N GLY A 56 -10.53 -27.66 -6.54
CA GLY A 56 -11.85 -27.97 -7.09
C GLY A 56 -12.15 -27.33 -8.45
N GLY A 57 -11.15 -26.76 -9.13
CA GLY A 57 -11.29 -26.25 -10.50
C GLY A 57 -11.95 -24.88 -10.64
N ALA A 58 -12.36 -24.23 -9.53
CA ALA A 58 -12.94 -22.89 -9.52
C ALA A 58 -11.91 -21.83 -9.97
N VAL A 59 -12.37 -20.77 -10.65
CA VAL A 59 -11.47 -19.68 -11.08
C VAL A 59 -11.05 -18.86 -9.86
N CYS A 60 -9.75 -18.83 -9.65
CA CYS A 60 -9.03 -18.20 -8.56
C CYS A 60 -8.69 -16.75 -8.95
N HIS A 61 -7.99 -16.60 -10.08
CA HIS A 61 -7.60 -15.32 -10.67
C HIS A 61 -7.85 -15.36 -12.17
N ALA A 62 -8.16 -14.22 -12.77
CA ALA A 62 -8.38 -14.10 -14.20
C ALA A 62 -7.85 -12.77 -14.73
N LEU A 63 -7.28 -12.85 -15.93
CA LEU A 63 -6.86 -11.72 -16.75
C LEU A 63 -7.65 -11.77 -18.06
N LEU A 64 -8.27 -10.66 -18.45
CA LEU A 64 -8.89 -10.53 -19.77
C LEU A 64 -8.01 -9.68 -20.66
N PHE A 65 -7.70 -10.23 -21.82
CA PHE A 65 -6.96 -9.58 -22.89
C PHE A 65 -7.87 -9.39 -24.10
N ASP A 66 -7.98 -8.15 -24.56
CA ASP A 66 -8.72 -7.82 -25.78
C ASP A 66 -7.79 -7.93 -26.98
N LYS A 67 -8.05 -8.92 -27.85
CA LYS A 67 -7.20 -9.20 -29.01
C LYS A 67 -7.26 -8.07 -30.02
N GLY A 68 -8.44 -7.47 -30.22
CA GLY A 68 -8.63 -6.40 -31.19
C GLY A 68 -7.91 -5.12 -30.78
N ALA A 69 -7.94 -4.83 -29.47
CA ALA A 69 -7.25 -3.66 -28.92
C ALA A 69 -5.79 -3.93 -28.50
N GLY A 70 -5.31 -5.18 -28.59
CA GLY A 70 -3.95 -5.57 -28.24
C GLY A 70 -3.56 -5.30 -26.78
N ARG A 71 -4.52 -5.32 -25.85
CA ARG A 71 -4.28 -4.85 -24.46
C ARG A 71 -5.06 -5.63 -23.41
N ILE A 72 -4.54 -5.60 -22.18
CA ILE A 72 -5.26 -6.06 -20.99
C ILE A 72 -6.43 -5.11 -20.74
N VAL A 73 -7.61 -5.64 -20.46
CA VAL A 73 -8.82 -4.84 -20.20
C VAL A 73 -9.44 -5.12 -18.83
N HIS A 74 -9.05 -6.20 -18.16
CA HIS A 74 -9.58 -6.52 -16.84
C HIS A 74 -8.69 -7.49 -16.09
N TYR A 75 -8.57 -7.28 -14.78
CA TYR A 75 -8.04 -8.25 -13.82
C TYR A 75 -9.08 -8.48 -12.72
N GLY A 76 -9.22 -9.72 -12.26
CA GLY A 76 -10.06 -10.05 -11.12
C GLY A 76 -9.59 -11.32 -10.41
N ALA A 77 -9.96 -11.46 -9.14
CA ALA A 77 -9.78 -12.69 -8.37
C ALA A 77 -10.97 -12.93 -7.44
N SER A 78 -11.20 -14.20 -7.10
CA SER A 78 -12.28 -14.60 -6.18
C SER A 78 -11.88 -14.51 -4.70
N HIS A 79 -10.60 -14.28 -4.41
CA HIS A 79 -10.07 -14.12 -3.06
C HIS A 79 -8.79 -13.28 -3.04
N ALA A 80 -8.35 -12.88 -1.84
CA ALA A 80 -7.06 -12.21 -1.67
C ALA A 80 -5.89 -13.20 -1.85
N ASP A 81 -4.67 -12.72 -2.14
CA ASP A 81 -3.55 -13.65 -2.38
C ASP A 81 -3.12 -14.39 -1.10
N ALA A 82 -3.40 -13.82 0.08
CA ALA A 82 -3.21 -14.47 1.37
C ALA A 82 -3.91 -15.84 1.47
N ASP A 83 -5.06 -16.00 0.80
CA ASP A 83 -5.85 -17.23 0.78
C ASP A 83 -5.51 -18.10 -0.45
N CYS A 84 -4.57 -17.65 -1.30
CA CYS A 84 -4.21 -18.34 -2.52
C CYS A 84 -3.24 -19.49 -2.24
N GLY A 85 -3.65 -20.72 -2.57
CA GLY A 85 -2.80 -21.91 -2.45
C GLY A 85 -1.70 -22.05 -3.53
N ARG A 86 -1.49 -21.05 -4.39
CA ARG A 86 -0.49 -21.13 -5.48
C ARG A 86 0.93 -21.09 -4.89
N PRO A 87 1.93 -21.82 -5.41
CA PRO A 87 3.30 -21.71 -4.92
C PRO A 87 3.92 -20.34 -5.25
N VAL A 88 4.97 -19.94 -4.53
CA VAL A 88 5.80 -18.79 -4.90
C VAL A 88 6.75 -19.22 -6.01
N THR A 89 6.53 -18.70 -7.21
CA THR A 89 7.35 -18.96 -8.40
C THR A 89 8.00 -17.65 -8.84
N PRO A 90 9.32 -17.61 -9.04
CA PRO A 90 9.96 -16.47 -9.71
C PRO A 90 9.38 -16.30 -11.11
N VAL A 91 9.20 -15.05 -11.54
CA VAL A 91 8.60 -14.73 -12.84
C VAL A 91 9.55 -13.86 -13.65
N ASP A 92 9.76 -14.20 -14.91
CA ASP A 92 10.51 -13.35 -15.84
C ASP A 92 9.61 -12.23 -16.39
N VAL A 93 9.60 -11.08 -15.70
CA VAL A 93 8.81 -9.91 -16.10
C VAL A 93 9.41 -9.14 -17.28
N THR A 94 10.58 -9.52 -17.78
CA THR A 94 11.20 -8.90 -18.97
C THR A 94 10.39 -9.21 -20.24
N ARG A 95 9.66 -10.33 -20.23
CA ARG A 95 8.87 -10.81 -21.37
C ARG A 95 7.45 -10.25 -21.43
N LEU A 96 7.02 -9.57 -20.38
CA LEU A 96 5.61 -9.26 -20.15
C LEU A 96 5.35 -7.76 -20.04
N TRP A 97 5.49 -7.10 -21.18
CA TRP A 97 4.62 -6.02 -21.60
C TRP A 97 4.61 -5.95 -23.14
N LEU A 98 3.44 -5.78 -23.74
CA LEU A 98 3.32 -5.25 -25.11
C LEU A 98 3.51 -3.73 -24.97
N PRO A 99 4.68 -3.14 -25.30
CA PRO A 99 4.83 -1.70 -25.24
C PRO A 99 3.77 -1.06 -26.13
N ALA A 100 3.13 0.01 -25.64
CA ALA A 100 2.60 0.99 -26.57
C ALA A 100 3.81 1.55 -27.34
N GLU A 101 3.69 1.68 -28.67
CA GLU A 101 4.76 2.28 -29.47
C GLU A 101 5.14 3.64 -28.87
N GLY A 102 6.42 3.80 -28.50
CA GLY A 102 6.99 5.07 -28.04
C GLY A 102 6.99 5.34 -26.54
N GLU A 103 6.49 4.44 -25.68
CA GLU A 103 6.55 4.63 -24.22
C GLU A 103 7.73 3.86 -23.58
N PRO A 104 8.57 4.50 -22.75
CA PRO A 104 9.64 3.82 -22.03
C PRO A 104 9.06 2.82 -21.02
N ALA A 105 9.65 1.64 -20.93
CA ALA A 105 9.22 0.60 -20.00
C ALA A 105 9.21 1.13 -18.55
N PRO A 106 8.09 1.08 -17.82
CA PRO A 106 8.05 1.52 -16.43
C PRO A 106 8.84 0.53 -15.58
N CYS A 107 9.99 1.02 -15.08
CA CYS A 107 10.86 0.51 -14.02
C CYS A 107 11.38 -0.95 -14.11
N ALA A 108 12.68 -1.08 -13.80
CA ALA A 108 13.44 -2.33 -13.82
C ALA A 108 12.91 -3.40 -12.82
N PRO A 109 13.18 -4.69 -13.09
CA PRO A 109 12.51 -5.84 -12.47
C PRO A 109 13.15 -6.24 -11.14
N ALA A 110 13.05 -5.43 -10.09
CA ALA A 110 13.71 -5.76 -8.83
C ALA A 110 12.93 -6.72 -7.91
N VAL A 111 11.60 -6.82 -8.07
CA VAL A 111 10.73 -7.61 -7.16
C VAL A 111 10.30 -8.94 -7.80
N THR A 112 11.04 -9.49 -8.76
CA THR A 112 10.58 -10.68 -9.51
C THR A 112 10.63 -11.98 -8.70
N GLY A 113 11.57 -12.10 -7.75
CA GLY A 113 11.71 -13.29 -6.92
C GLY A 113 10.71 -13.37 -5.76
N GLU A 114 10.37 -12.23 -5.14
CA GLU A 114 9.63 -12.20 -3.87
C GLU A 114 8.24 -11.55 -3.96
N TRP A 115 7.80 -11.08 -5.14
CA TRP A 115 6.54 -10.33 -5.28
C TRP A 115 5.34 -11.03 -4.66
N ARG A 116 5.20 -12.34 -4.82
CA ARG A 116 4.05 -13.10 -4.31
C ARG A 116 4.09 -13.20 -2.79
N ARG A 117 5.28 -13.30 -2.21
CA ARG A 117 5.45 -13.28 -0.76
C ARG A 117 5.04 -11.91 -0.19
N VAL A 118 5.51 -10.82 -0.80
CA VAL A 118 5.10 -9.45 -0.45
C VAL A 118 3.59 -9.24 -0.63
N LEU A 119 3.01 -9.72 -1.74
CA LEU A 119 1.57 -9.64 -2.00
C LEU A 119 0.75 -10.33 -0.92
N ARG A 120 1.16 -11.53 -0.51
CA ARG A 120 0.52 -12.29 0.58
C ARG A 120 0.64 -11.59 1.92
N THR A 121 1.86 -11.14 2.23
CA THR A 121 2.15 -10.42 3.46
C THR A 121 1.23 -9.21 3.58
N SER A 122 1.15 -8.36 2.54
CA SER A 122 0.25 -7.19 2.51
C SER A 122 -1.23 -7.56 2.57
N SER A 123 -1.63 -8.59 1.81
CA SER A 123 -3.02 -9.07 1.77
C SER A 123 -3.51 -9.49 3.16
N ALA A 124 -2.68 -10.25 3.88
CA ALA A 124 -2.95 -10.75 5.22
C ALA A 124 -2.77 -9.68 6.32
N LEU A 125 -2.06 -8.58 6.03
CA LEU A 125 -1.73 -7.59 7.04
C LEU A 125 -3.00 -6.84 7.49
N PRO A 126 -3.23 -6.69 8.81
CA PRO A 126 -4.40 -5.99 9.34
C PRO A 126 -4.27 -4.47 9.24
N VAL A 127 -3.07 -3.96 8.97
CA VAL A 127 -2.74 -2.53 8.86
C VAL A 127 -2.04 -2.32 7.53
N GLN A 128 -2.41 -1.30 6.78
CA GLN A 128 -1.71 -0.90 5.56
C GLN A 128 -0.46 -0.10 5.89
N LEU A 129 0.64 -0.37 5.21
CA LEU A 129 1.89 0.37 5.27
C LEU A 129 1.95 1.40 4.13
N SER A 130 1.82 2.67 4.46
CA SER A 130 1.99 3.73 3.45
C SER A 130 3.45 3.79 2.95
N TRP A 131 3.64 4.34 1.74
CA TRP A 131 4.98 4.56 1.21
C TRP A 131 5.88 5.37 2.16
N PRO A 132 5.44 6.50 2.74
CA PRO A 132 6.23 7.21 3.73
C PRO A 132 6.66 6.35 4.93
N ALA A 133 5.76 5.52 5.48
CA ALA A 133 6.10 4.62 6.58
C ALA A 133 7.20 3.62 6.20
N ILE A 134 7.12 3.01 5.00
CA ILE A 134 8.15 2.10 4.49
C ILE A 134 9.48 2.83 4.28
N THR A 135 9.47 4.00 3.64
CA THR A 135 10.71 4.76 3.40
C THR A 135 11.41 5.12 4.70
N THR A 136 10.66 5.59 5.72
CA THR A 136 11.26 5.91 7.02
C THR A 136 11.74 4.65 7.74
N PHE A 137 11.01 3.54 7.64
CA PHE A 137 11.45 2.26 8.19
C PHE A 137 12.78 1.81 7.57
N ILE A 138 12.91 1.84 6.24
CA ILE A 138 14.15 1.51 5.53
C ILE A 138 15.31 2.40 6.02
N THR A 139 15.11 3.72 6.03
CA THR A 139 16.17 4.65 6.45
C THR A 139 16.58 4.43 7.91
N MET A 140 15.63 4.18 8.83
CA MET A 140 15.91 4.04 10.26
C MET A 140 16.49 2.67 10.63
N VAL A 141 15.96 1.59 10.05
CA VAL A 141 16.27 0.21 10.48
C VAL A 141 17.36 -0.39 9.62
N CYS A 142 17.30 -0.17 8.31
CA CYS A 142 18.30 -0.72 7.38
C CYS A 142 19.53 0.20 7.25
N GLY A 143 19.40 1.50 7.58
CA GLY A 143 20.50 2.46 7.45
C GLY A 143 20.94 2.70 6.01
N GLN A 144 20.07 2.39 5.04
CA GLN A 144 20.38 2.45 3.61
C GLN A 144 19.42 3.38 2.86
N PRO A 145 19.85 3.95 1.71
CA PRO A 145 18.93 4.62 0.79
C PRO A 145 17.81 3.67 0.33
N VAL A 146 16.66 4.25 0.02
CA VAL A 146 15.55 3.47 -0.55
C VAL A 146 15.93 3.03 -1.96
N ALA A 147 16.18 1.73 -2.12
CA ALA A 147 16.50 1.09 -3.38
C ALA A 147 15.54 -0.09 -3.66
N PRO A 148 15.26 -0.43 -4.93
CA PRO A 148 14.29 -1.47 -5.25
C PRO A 148 14.53 -2.83 -4.57
N GLU A 149 15.79 -3.24 -4.46
CA GLU A 149 16.25 -4.50 -3.85
C GLU A 149 15.98 -4.59 -2.35
N VAL A 150 15.85 -3.45 -1.65
CA VAL A 150 15.57 -3.44 -0.20
C VAL A 150 14.09 -3.33 0.12
N ILE A 151 13.23 -2.99 -0.85
CA ILE A 151 11.80 -2.75 -0.59
C ILE A 151 11.10 -4.00 -0.09
N ALA A 152 11.27 -5.15 -0.76
CA ALA A 152 10.61 -6.40 -0.38
C ALA A 152 11.00 -6.87 1.03
N PRO A 153 12.28 -7.07 1.36
CA PRO A 153 12.67 -7.50 2.70
C PRO A 153 12.31 -6.47 3.78
N ALA A 154 12.43 -5.17 3.50
CA ALA A 154 12.03 -4.14 4.45
C ALA A 154 10.51 -4.07 4.66
N TYR A 155 9.71 -4.30 3.61
CA TYR A 155 8.25 -4.37 3.72
C TYR A 155 7.84 -5.52 4.61
N GLU A 156 8.43 -6.71 4.43
CA GLU A 156 8.13 -7.86 5.27
C GLU A 156 8.55 -7.64 6.72
N ALA A 157 9.75 -7.11 6.96
CA ALA A 157 10.19 -6.76 8.30
C ALA A 157 9.27 -5.72 8.95
N ALA A 158 8.85 -4.69 8.22
CA ALA A 158 7.88 -3.71 8.71
C ALA A 158 6.49 -4.32 8.99
N ALA A 159 6.05 -5.25 8.14
CA ALA A 159 4.79 -5.96 8.28
C ALA A 159 4.77 -6.85 9.53
N ASP A 160 5.87 -7.55 9.81
CA ASP A 160 6.00 -8.35 11.03
C ASP A 160 5.93 -7.45 12.28
N ARG A 161 6.67 -6.35 12.27
CA ARG A 161 6.69 -5.37 13.37
C ARG A 161 5.32 -4.74 13.63
N ILE A 162 4.56 -4.43 12.57
CA ILE A 162 3.27 -3.78 12.73
C ILE A 162 2.16 -4.75 13.13
N ARG A 163 2.30 -6.05 12.80
CA ARG A 163 1.32 -7.09 13.14
C ARG A 163 1.09 -7.15 14.65
N ASP A 164 2.15 -7.02 15.43
CA ASP A 164 2.11 -7.00 16.89
C ASP A 164 1.29 -5.83 17.45
N LEU A 165 1.12 -4.74 16.68
CA LEU A 165 0.36 -3.58 17.13
C LEU A 165 -1.14 -3.73 16.95
N GLN A 166 -1.60 -4.68 16.13
CA GLN A 166 -3.01 -4.79 15.73
C GLN A 166 -3.95 -4.75 16.93
N GLN A 167 -3.67 -5.54 17.96
CA GLN A 167 -4.52 -5.66 19.16
C GLN A 167 -4.59 -4.37 19.98
N ARG A 168 -3.69 -3.42 19.74
CA ARG A 168 -3.57 -2.15 20.46
C ARG A 168 -4.11 -0.97 19.66
N ILE A 169 -4.55 -1.16 18.41
CA ILE A 169 -5.11 -0.11 17.56
C ILE A 169 -6.59 0.07 17.92
N PRO A 170 -7.00 1.23 18.46
CA PRO A 170 -8.41 1.44 18.76
C PRO A 170 -9.23 1.58 17.47
N ALA A 171 -10.48 1.10 17.49
CA ALA A 171 -11.36 1.14 16.31
C ALA A 171 -11.87 2.55 15.95
N ARG A 172 -11.81 3.50 16.89
CA ARG A 172 -12.30 4.87 16.69
C ARG A 172 -11.44 5.60 15.65
N ALA A 173 -12.09 6.27 14.70
CA ALA A 173 -11.42 7.10 13.72
C ALA A 173 -10.60 8.21 14.39
N ARG A 174 -9.27 8.10 14.27
CA ARG A 174 -8.27 9.04 14.80
C ARG A 174 -6.89 8.63 14.28
N ARG A 175 -5.91 9.51 14.49
CA ARG A 175 -4.49 9.16 14.46
C ARG A 175 -3.99 8.75 15.85
N TYR A 176 -3.28 7.65 15.92
CA TYR A 176 -2.66 7.07 17.11
C TYR A 176 -1.14 7.00 16.95
N ARG A 177 -0.44 7.04 18.07
CA ARG A 177 0.99 6.77 18.13
C ARG A 177 1.19 5.54 19.00
N LEU A 178 1.69 4.46 18.42
CA LEU A 178 1.91 3.19 19.10
C LEU A 178 3.38 2.81 18.98
N VAL A 179 3.97 2.24 20.02
CA VAL A 179 5.38 1.80 20.01
C VAL A 179 5.40 0.29 19.94
N ASP A 180 6.05 -0.30 18.94
CA ASP A 180 6.19 -1.75 18.85
C ASP A 180 7.13 -2.33 19.91
N ASP A 181 7.09 -3.66 20.05
CA ASP A 181 7.82 -4.36 21.11
C ASP A 181 9.19 -4.89 20.66
N GLY A 182 9.54 -4.75 19.38
CA GLY A 182 10.81 -5.24 18.87
C GLY A 182 12.00 -4.32 19.20
N VAL A 183 13.20 -4.72 18.77
CA VAL A 183 14.46 -4.03 19.08
C VAL A 183 15.11 -3.49 17.80
N PRO A 184 15.45 -2.18 17.71
CA PRO A 184 15.04 -1.11 18.64
C PRO A 184 13.53 -0.88 18.57
N ARG A 185 12.90 -0.36 19.63
CA ARG A 185 11.47 -0.04 19.60
C ARG A 185 11.18 1.13 18.68
N LEU A 186 10.15 1.00 17.84
CA LEU A 186 9.79 1.98 16.82
C LEU A 186 8.41 2.59 17.13
N PRO A 187 8.32 3.92 17.24
CA PRO A 187 7.05 4.65 17.25
C PRO A 187 6.39 4.68 15.86
N TRP A 188 5.25 4.01 15.74
CA TRP A 188 4.38 4.00 14.57
C TRP A 188 3.26 5.04 14.71
N CYS A 189 3.06 5.85 13.68
CA CYS A 189 1.87 6.68 13.55
C CYS A 189 0.84 5.93 12.70
N ILE A 190 -0.28 5.56 13.30
CA ILE A 190 -1.36 4.80 12.65
C ILE A 190 -2.60 5.67 12.55
N GLU A 191 -3.21 5.70 11.39
CA GLU A 191 -4.41 6.46 11.11
C GLU A 191 -5.58 5.51 10.83
N VAL A 192 -6.65 5.66 11.59
CA VAL A 192 -7.92 4.95 11.41
C VAL A 192 -8.89 5.94 10.78
N ARG A 193 -9.38 5.65 9.56
CA ARG A 193 -10.33 6.49 8.84
C ARG A 193 -11.63 5.73 8.55
N PRO A 194 -12.80 6.39 8.57
CA PRO A 194 -14.02 5.82 8.03
C PRO A 194 -13.85 5.46 6.55
N GLY A 195 -14.41 4.34 6.11
CA GLY A 195 -14.44 3.93 4.70
C GLY A 195 -13.17 3.24 4.19
N LEU A 196 -12.09 3.16 4.97
CA LEU A 196 -10.93 2.33 4.62
C LEU A 196 -11.11 0.89 5.13
N PRO A 197 -10.63 -0.12 4.38
CA PRO A 197 -10.74 -1.52 4.80
C PRO A 197 -9.81 -1.88 5.96
N LYS A 198 -8.74 -1.10 6.16
CA LYS A 198 -7.67 -1.31 7.14
C LYS A 198 -7.19 0.05 7.69
N PRO A 199 -6.76 0.15 8.96
CA PRO A 199 -5.94 1.26 9.43
C PRO A 199 -4.69 1.43 8.57
N VAL A 200 -4.11 2.64 8.54
CA VAL A 200 -2.93 2.96 7.73
C VAL A 200 -1.80 3.46 8.61
N ALA A 201 -0.66 2.78 8.59
CA ALA A 201 0.60 3.29 9.11
C ALA A 201 1.13 4.38 8.18
N VAL A 202 1.08 5.63 8.63
CA VAL A 202 1.44 6.80 7.82
C VAL A 202 2.90 7.23 7.99
N SER A 203 3.55 6.84 9.09
CA SER A 203 4.98 7.08 9.30
C SER A 203 5.52 6.23 10.44
N VAL A 204 6.80 5.90 10.37
CA VAL A 204 7.61 5.54 11.55
C VAL A 204 8.35 6.80 11.98
N ARG A 205 8.46 7.08 13.28
CA ARG A 205 9.24 8.24 13.75
C ARG A 205 10.34 7.78 14.68
N PRO A 206 11.52 8.43 14.67
CA PRO A 206 12.46 8.31 15.76
C PRO A 206 11.76 8.63 17.07
N CYS A 207 11.96 7.80 18.09
CA CYS A 207 11.75 8.28 19.45
C CYS A 207 12.83 9.34 19.66
N PRO A 208 12.51 10.61 19.99
CA PRO A 208 13.56 11.55 20.37
C PRO A 208 14.31 10.92 21.55
N GLN A 209 15.58 10.60 21.32
CA GLN A 209 16.48 10.20 22.40
C GLN A 209 16.62 11.43 23.29
N GLY A 210 15.94 11.43 24.44
CA GLY A 210 16.02 12.53 25.40
C GLY A 210 14.69 13.21 25.68
N THR A 211 13.83 12.53 26.44
CA THR A 211 13.13 13.04 27.64
C THR A 211 12.12 11.97 28.02
N ALA A 212 12.58 10.99 28.80
CA ALA A 212 11.68 10.24 29.66
C ALA A 212 11.17 11.20 30.76
N SER A 213 10.31 12.14 30.37
CA SER A 213 9.44 12.81 31.32
C SER A 213 8.39 11.77 31.68
N HIS A 214 8.69 11.02 32.74
CA HIS A 214 7.71 10.26 33.49
C HIS A 214 6.60 11.24 33.89
N LEU A 215 5.52 11.31 33.12
CA LEU A 215 4.27 11.83 33.64
C LEU A 215 3.71 10.71 34.54
N PRO A 216 3.36 10.99 35.80
CA PRO A 216 2.68 10.03 36.64
C PRO A 216 1.26 9.86 36.08
N GLY A 217 1.07 8.85 35.24
CA GLY A 217 -0.24 8.33 34.89
C GLY A 217 -0.53 7.15 35.80
N GLU A 218 -1.64 7.21 36.53
CA GLU A 218 -2.13 6.16 37.42
C GLU A 218 -1.96 4.77 36.80
N ALA A 219 -1.34 3.89 37.56
CA ALA A 219 -1.22 2.49 37.22
C ALA A 219 -2.62 1.86 37.26
N ASP A 220 -3.16 1.55 36.09
CA ASP A 220 -4.15 0.48 35.99
C ASP A 220 -3.42 -0.84 36.34
N GLU A 221 -4.01 -1.64 37.22
CA GLU A 221 -3.46 -2.86 37.86
C GLU A 221 -2.94 -3.96 36.91
N HIS A 222 -2.90 -3.72 35.59
CA HIS A 222 -2.54 -4.70 34.56
C HIS A 222 -1.30 -4.35 33.73
N GLY A 223 -0.52 -3.32 34.10
CA GLY A 223 0.88 -3.15 33.65
C GLY A 223 1.12 -2.98 32.14
N ARG A 224 0.10 -2.61 31.34
CA ARG A 224 0.23 -2.32 29.90
C ARG A 224 -0.03 -0.84 29.63
N GLY A 225 1.02 -0.02 29.77
CA GLY A 225 0.95 1.42 29.54
C GLY A 225 0.69 1.77 28.07
N LEU A 226 -0.54 2.15 27.74
CA LEU A 226 -0.86 2.94 26.55
C LEU A 226 -0.35 4.36 26.78
N VAL A 227 0.78 4.73 26.17
CA VAL A 227 1.23 6.13 26.19
C VAL A 227 0.37 6.93 25.21
N LEU A 228 -0.75 7.47 25.71
CA LEU A 228 -1.57 8.43 24.97
C LEU A 228 -0.81 9.78 24.93
N VAL A 229 0.06 9.96 23.94
CA VAL A 229 0.61 11.30 23.67
C VAL A 229 -0.50 12.14 23.03
N GLN A 230 -1.15 12.98 23.82
CA GLN A 230 -2.11 13.97 23.31
C GLN A 230 -1.41 14.84 22.26
N SER A 231 -2.04 14.98 21.09
CA SER A 231 -1.58 15.87 20.04
C SER A 231 -1.79 17.30 20.50
N ILE A 232 -0.72 18.10 20.51
CA ILE A 232 -0.80 19.55 20.63
C ILE A 232 -1.54 20.05 19.39
N THR A 233 -2.84 20.25 19.49
CA THR A 233 -3.59 21.07 18.54
C THR A 233 -3.11 22.50 18.76
N GLY A 234 -2.38 23.05 17.80
CA GLY A 234 -2.02 24.46 17.79
C GLY A 234 -3.27 25.31 17.64
N GLU A 235 -3.81 25.80 18.76
CA GLU A 235 -4.71 26.94 18.77
C GLU A 235 -3.91 28.19 18.40
N ARG A 236 -4.06 28.69 17.17
CA ARG A 236 -3.75 30.08 16.85
C ARG A 236 -5.01 30.92 17.09
N GLY A 237 -5.10 31.49 18.29
CA GLY A 237 -5.83 32.73 18.48
C GLY A 237 -5.05 33.89 17.87
N GLY A 238 -5.73 34.81 17.19
CA GLY A 238 -5.13 35.97 16.55
C GLY A 238 -6.17 36.87 15.88
N SER A 239 -6.90 37.60 16.71
CA SER A 239 -7.75 38.74 16.35
C SER A 239 -6.97 39.79 15.57
N GLY A 240 -7.60 40.43 14.59
CA GLY A 240 -6.99 41.50 13.81
C GLY A 240 -7.92 42.03 12.73
N ALA A 241 -8.96 42.77 13.14
CA ALA A 241 -9.75 43.60 12.25
C ALA A 241 -8.87 44.73 11.68
N SER A 242 -8.85 44.89 10.36
CA SER A 242 -8.58 46.16 9.68
C SER A 242 -9.35 46.18 8.37
N ALA A 243 -10.28 47.13 8.30
CA ALA A 243 -11.00 47.51 7.11
C ALA A 243 -10.03 48.16 6.11
N THR A 244 -10.09 47.74 4.84
CA THR A 244 -9.54 48.53 3.74
C THR A 244 -10.57 48.62 2.63
N THR A 245 -10.97 49.86 2.42
CA THR A 245 -11.87 50.42 1.42
C THR A 245 -11.48 50.02 0.00
N VAL A 246 -12.47 49.60 -0.80
CA VAL A 246 -12.35 49.38 -2.25
C VAL A 246 -12.87 50.63 -2.97
N PRO A 247 -12.07 51.31 -3.83
CA PRO A 247 -12.59 52.24 -4.82
C PRO A 247 -12.95 51.51 -6.13
N PRO A 248 -13.92 52.03 -6.91
CA PRO A 248 -14.51 51.37 -8.06
C PRO A 248 -13.63 51.41 -9.34
N PRO A 249 -13.92 50.57 -10.35
CA PRO A 249 -13.16 50.52 -11.60
C PRO A 249 -13.47 51.73 -12.49
N GLY A 250 -12.41 52.44 -12.88
CA GLY A 250 -12.42 53.46 -13.92
C GLY A 250 -12.28 52.84 -15.31
N ALA A 251 -13.12 53.31 -16.23
CA ALA A 251 -13.17 52.92 -17.63
C ALA A 251 -12.07 53.59 -18.49
N ASN A 252 -11.69 52.88 -19.57
CA ASN A 252 -11.20 53.31 -20.89
C ASN A 252 -10.28 54.54 -21.02
N SER A 253 -9.17 54.37 -21.74
CA SER A 253 -9.03 54.81 -23.15
C SER A 253 -7.57 54.81 -23.65
N ARG A 254 -7.42 54.33 -24.89
CA ARG A 254 -6.28 54.40 -25.83
C ARG A 254 -5.26 53.27 -25.79
#